data_AF-A0A2W0FVB8-F1
#
_entry.id   AF-A0A2W0FVB8-F1
#
_cell.length_a   1.000
_cell.length_b   1.000
_cell.length_c   1.000
_cell.angle_alpha   90.00
_cell.angle_beta   90.00
_cell.angle_gamma   90.00
#
_symmetry.space_group_name_H-M   'P 1'
#
loop_
_entity.id
_entity.type
_entity.pdbx_description
1 polymer ?
#
loop_
_entity_poly.entity_id
_entity_poly.type
_entity_poly.pdbx_seq_one_letter_code
_entity_poly.pdbx_strand_id
1 'polypeptide(L)'
;MCVNHSVEIDRDEIRYTAEILKEMKKAHEEEIKKEVSNGSSSAKYNDFIAIGIDIIVFGELTGISTNEWTIKFSNFFTGDLSKLISFNERFHSIPSEEKFILVNHLGEGRLLSAPIKLNKLPDSYEVIVPVEMDTPRINCNSLPMDLDIFTTDDLFINSSGDIATISGFDALPQKIYNSLSTIRGEIYCHPTLGSRIRQFFHDADGTMWLDKLVKLEVIRLSCIPYFDSITKNKYTPLHCVKNVKNIRVIPTKYKDRKLPIEFTLDIEGFGIWTKEISVFSPKYDE
;
A
#
# COMPACT_ATOMS: atom_id res chain seq x y z
N MET A 1 -11.54 -12.54 -10.06
CA MET A 1 -12.18 -13.46 -11.04
C MET A 1 -11.22 -14.62 -11.31
N CYS A 2 -11.70 -15.86 -11.36
CA CYS A 2 -10.88 -17.03 -11.73
C CYS A 2 -10.65 -17.09 -13.25
N VAL A 3 -9.54 -17.70 -13.68
CA VAL A 3 -9.03 -17.79 -15.07
C VAL A 3 -10.09 -18.23 -16.09
N ASN A 4 -11.03 -19.11 -15.72
CA ASN A 4 -12.09 -19.55 -16.63
C ASN A 4 -13.08 -18.45 -17.00
N HIS A 5 -13.35 -17.50 -16.11
CA HIS A 5 -14.32 -16.42 -16.39
C HIS A 5 -13.73 -15.33 -17.29
N SER A 6 -12.42 -15.06 -17.20
CA SER A 6 -11.77 -14.03 -18.03
C SER A 6 -11.81 -14.37 -19.54
N VAL A 7 -11.58 -15.65 -19.87
CA VAL A 7 -11.62 -16.15 -21.26
C VAL A 7 -13.04 -16.19 -21.82
N GLU A 8 -14.06 -16.37 -20.97
CA GLU A 8 -15.47 -16.31 -21.38
C GLU A 8 -15.96 -14.88 -21.61
N ILE A 9 -15.47 -13.91 -20.83
CA ILE A 9 -15.78 -12.48 -20.99
C ILE A 9 -15.25 -11.92 -22.31
N ASP A 10 -13.99 -12.22 -22.65
CA ASP A 10 -13.38 -11.77 -23.92
C ASP A 10 -14.02 -12.40 -25.17
N ARG A 11 -14.69 -13.54 -25.02
CA ARG A 11 -15.34 -14.25 -26.14
C ARG A 11 -16.79 -13.87 -26.36
N ASP A 12 -17.45 -13.22 -25.39
CA ASP A 12 -18.90 -13.00 -25.42
C ASP A 12 -19.28 -11.65 -24.79
N GLU A 13 -18.97 -10.57 -25.51
CA GLU A 13 -19.34 -9.19 -25.14
C GLU A 13 -20.87 -8.98 -25.00
N ILE A 14 -21.68 -9.87 -25.59
CA ILE A 14 -23.14 -9.83 -25.52
C ILE A 14 -23.64 -10.38 -24.18
N ARG A 15 -22.96 -11.39 -23.64
CA ARG A 15 -23.34 -12.05 -22.38
C ARG A 15 -22.67 -11.45 -21.15
N TYR A 16 -21.54 -10.77 -21.32
CA TYR A 16 -20.81 -10.09 -20.25
C TYR A 16 -20.79 -8.58 -20.48
N THR A 17 -21.97 -7.97 -20.48
CA THR A 17 -22.09 -6.51 -20.61
C THR A 17 -21.45 -5.78 -19.43
N ALA A 18 -21.17 -4.49 -19.61
CA ALA A 18 -20.62 -3.64 -18.55
C ALA A 18 -21.49 -3.64 -17.27
N GLU A 19 -22.82 -3.79 -17.39
CA GLU A 19 -23.69 -3.94 -16.21
C GLU A 19 -23.45 -5.26 -15.48
N ILE A 20 -23.36 -6.39 -16.21
CA ILE A 20 -23.14 -7.72 -15.62
C ILE A 20 -21.79 -7.79 -14.90
N LEU A 21 -20.74 -7.20 -15.48
CA LEU A 21 -19.42 -7.14 -14.82
C LEU A 21 -19.44 -6.31 -13.53
N LYS A 22 -20.24 -5.22 -13.49
CA LYS A 22 -20.45 -4.44 -12.27
C LYS A 22 -21.21 -5.25 -11.21
N GLU A 23 -22.22 -6.00 -11.61
CA GLU A 23 -22.96 -6.90 -10.70
C GLU A 23 -22.06 -8.01 -10.14
N MET A 24 -21.24 -8.63 -10.98
CA MET A 24 -20.28 -9.66 -10.56
C MET A 24 -19.22 -9.10 -9.59
N LYS A 25 -18.69 -7.90 -9.87
CA LYS A 25 -17.77 -7.20 -8.95
C LYS A 25 -18.46 -6.94 -7.61
N LYS A 26 -19.69 -6.42 -7.63
CA LYS A 26 -20.47 -6.13 -6.43
C LYS A 26 -20.77 -7.39 -5.61
N ALA A 27 -21.16 -8.49 -6.26
CA ALA A 27 -21.41 -9.77 -5.60
C ALA A 27 -20.14 -10.32 -4.91
N HIS A 28 -18.99 -10.24 -5.59
CA HIS A 28 -17.70 -10.64 -5.04
C HIS A 28 -17.28 -9.76 -3.85
N GLU A 29 -17.50 -8.46 -3.93
CA GLU A 29 -17.25 -7.53 -2.81
C GLU A 29 -18.19 -7.81 -1.62
N GLU A 30 -19.44 -8.20 -1.87
CA GLU A 30 -20.41 -8.60 -0.85
C GLU A 30 -20.01 -9.92 -0.17
N GLU A 31 -19.41 -10.88 -0.90
CA GLU A 31 -18.86 -12.11 -0.32
C GLU A 31 -17.69 -11.83 0.61
N ILE A 32 -16.71 -11.03 0.17
CA ILE A 32 -15.58 -10.60 1.02
C ILE A 32 -16.11 -9.86 2.25
N LYS A 33 -17.13 -9.01 2.08
CA LYS A 33 -17.78 -8.30 3.19
C LYS A 33 -18.33 -9.26 4.23
N LYS A 34 -19.00 -10.34 3.81
CA LYS A 34 -19.52 -11.38 4.73
C LYS A 34 -18.39 -12.10 5.47
N GLU A 35 -17.30 -12.41 4.79
CA GLU A 35 -16.12 -13.04 5.42
C GLU A 35 -15.48 -12.15 6.48
N VAL A 36 -15.41 -10.84 6.24
CA VAL A 36 -14.87 -9.88 7.21
C VAL A 36 -15.85 -9.59 8.36
N SER A 37 -17.16 -9.51 8.10
CA SER A 37 -18.15 -9.15 9.11
C SER A 37 -18.50 -10.30 10.07
N ASN A 38 -18.35 -11.56 9.66
CA ASN A 38 -18.70 -12.76 10.47
C ASN A 38 -17.65 -13.10 11.54
N GLY A 39 -16.93 -12.11 12.08
CA GLY A 39 -15.96 -12.24 13.16
C GLY A 39 -16.58 -12.63 14.50
N SER A 40 -17.02 -13.88 14.63
CA SER A 40 -17.36 -14.55 15.89
C SER A 40 -16.11 -15.20 16.47
N SER A 41 -15.48 -14.52 17.44
CA SER A 41 -14.71 -14.99 18.62
C SER A 41 -13.77 -16.23 18.56
N SER A 42 -13.44 -16.78 17.39
CA SER A 42 -12.30 -17.70 17.18
C SER A 42 -11.71 -17.60 15.76
N ALA A 43 -11.99 -16.52 15.04
CA ALA A 43 -11.72 -16.40 13.61
C ALA A 43 -10.23 -16.12 13.34
N LYS A 44 -9.64 -16.99 12.51
CA LYS A 44 -8.34 -16.82 11.84
C LYS A 44 -8.21 -15.41 11.27
N TYR A 45 -7.05 -14.78 11.46
CA TYR A 45 -6.76 -13.40 11.05
C TYR A 45 -6.63 -13.29 9.52
N ASN A 46 -7.75 -13.37 8.80
CA ASN A 46 -7.78 -12.99 7.40
C ASN A 46 -7.73 -11.45 7.31
N ASP A 47 -6.74 -10.93 6.60
CA ASP A 47 -6.59 -9.50 6.31
C ASP A 47 -6.04 -9.32 4.89
N PHE A 48 -5.88 -8.07 4.47
CA PHE A 48 -5.31 -7.77 3.17
C PHE A 48 -3.81 -8.06 3.12
N ILE A 49 -3.40 -8.80 2.10
CA ILE A 49 -2.00 -9.08 1.79
C ILE A 49 -1.76 -8.67 0.34
N ALA A 50 -0.77 -7.80 0.11
CA ALA A 50 -0.37 -7.40 -1.23
C ALA A 50 0.86 -8.19 -1.67
N ILE A 51 0.85 -8.68 -2.91
CA ILE A 51 2.02 -9.30 -3.57
C ILE A 51 2.34 -8.45 -4.79
N GLY A 52 3.40 -7.66 -4.68
CA GLY A 52 3.72 -6.61 -5.62
C GLY A 52 2.61 -5.57 -5.73
N ILE A 53 2.61 -4.85 -6.85
CA ILE A 53 1.72 -3.70 -7.03
C ILE A 53 0.29 -4.15 -7.37
N ASP A 54 0.08 -5.11 -8.28
CA ASP A 54 -1.25 -5.35 -8.87
C ASP A 54 -2.08 -6.46 -8.22
N ILE A 55 -1.55 -7.13 -7.19
CA ILE A 55 -2.19 -8.29 -6.59
C ILE A 55 -2.43 -8.01 -5.11
N ILE A 56 -3.69 -8.03 -4.72
CA ILE A 56 -4.12 -7.94 -3.33
C ILE A 56 -5.06 -9.11 -3.07
N VAL A 57 -4.78 -9.89 -2.04
CA VAL A 57 -5.57 -11.05 -1.62
C VAL A 57 -6.12 -10.84 -0.21
N PHE A 58 -7.19 -11.54 0.10
CA PHE A 58 -7.72 -11.65 1.46
C PHE A 58 -7.32 -13.01 2.04
N GLY A 59 -6.48 -12.99 3.07
CA GLY A 59 -5.91 -14.22 3.61
C GLY A 59 -5.12 -14.01 4.89
N GLU A 60 -4.50 -15.09 5.34
CA GLU A 60 -3.75 -15.15 6.60
C GLU A 60 -2.27 -15.43 6.34
N LEU A 61 -1.41 -14.85 7.18
CA LEU A 61 -0.01 -15.21 7.26
C LEU A 61 0.11 -16.42 8.20
N THR A 62 0.41 -17.60 7.64
CA THR A 62 0.42 -18.88 8.37
C THR A 62 1.80 -19.28 8.86
N GLY A 63 2.86 -18.70 8.30
CA GLY A 63 4.24 -19.01 8.69
C GLY A 63 5.18 -17.83 8.49
N ILE A 64 6.09 -17.63 9.45
CA ILE A 64 7.14 -16.60 9.39
C ILE A 64 8.47 -17.25 9.74
N SER A 65 9.44 -17.07 8.86
CA SER A 65 10.86 -17.27 9.14
C SER A 65 11.64 -16.03 8.69
N THR A 66 12.95 -16.01 8.95
CA THR A 66 13.82 -14.88 8.59
C THR A 66 13.82 -14.58 7.09
N ASN A 67 13.72 -15.62 6.24
CA ASN A 67 13.92 -15.49 4.79
C ASN A 67 12.73 -16.01 3.98
N GLU A 68 11.68 -16.51 4.64
CA GLU A 68 10.54 -17.13 3.97
C GLU A 68 9.27 -16.89 4.79
N TRP A 69 8.25 -16.34 4.13
CA TRP A 69 6.91 -16.14 4.70
C TRP A 69 5.92 -17.05 3.96
N THR A 70 4.97 -17.61 4.68
CA THR A 70 3.90 -18.45 4.10
C THR A 70 2.56 -17.80 4.35
N ILE A 71 1.78 -17.60 3.29
CA ILE A 71 0.42 -17.07 3.37
C ILE A 71 -0.56 -18.08 2.81
N LYS A 72 -1.80 -18.00 3.28
CA LYS A 72 -2.93 -18.76 2.75
C LYS A 72 -4.07 -17.81 2.43
N PHE A 73 -4.66 -17.91 1.25
CA PHE A 73 -5.79 -17.08 0.85
C PHE A 73 -6.75 -17.84 -0.06
N SER A 74 -8.02 -17.43 -0.07
CA SER A 74 -9.06 -18.00 -0.95
C SER A 74 -9.52 -17.01 -2.02
N ASN A 75 -9.47 -15.71 -1.73
CA ASN A 75 -10.08 -14.69 -2.58
C ASN A 75 -9.07 -13.60 -2.98
N PHE A 76 -9.10 -13.21 -4.25
CA PHE A 76 -8.41 -12.02 -4.74
C PHE A 76 -9.30 -10.81 -4.53
N PHE A 77 -8.78 -9.76 -3.91
CA PHE A 77 -9.41 -8.44 -3.90
C PHE A 77 -9.08 -7.67 -5.18
N THR A 78 -7.81 -7.70 -5.59
CA THR A 78 -7.35 -7.14 -6.86
C THR A 78 -6.42 -8.14 -7.55
N GLY A 79 -6.55 -8.22 -8.87
CA GLY A 79 -5.86 -9.21 -9.68
C GLY A 79 -6.53 -10.58 -9.67
N ASP A 80 -5.77 -11.58 -10.10
CA ASP A 80 -6.21 -12.96 -10.24
C ASP A 80 -5.01 -13.91 -10.32
N LEU A 81 -5.29 -15.19 -10.49
CA LEU A 81 -4.28 -16.23 -10.63
C LEU A 81 -3.38 -16.00 -11.86
N SER A 82 -3.89 -15.45 -12.97
CA SER A 82 -3.08 -15.17 -14.15
C SER A 82 -2.06 -14.06 -13.88
N LYS A 83 -2.47 -12.99 -13.18
CA LYS A 83 -1.53 -11.95 -12.73
C LYS A 83 -0.48 -12.50 -11.77
N LEU A 84 -0.85 -13.41 -10.86
CA LEU A 84 0.09 -14.05 -9.94
C LEU A 84 1.12 -14.92 -10.67
N ILE A 85 0.68 -15.70 -11.67
CA ILE A 85 1.57 -16.49 -12.53
C ILE A 85 2.50 -15.56 -13.32
N SER A 86 1.94 -14.51 -13.94
CA SER A 86 2.71 -13.53 -14.73
C SER A 86 3.74 -12.79 -13.87
N PHE A 87 3.40 -12.44 -12.62
CA PHE A 87 4.33 -11.86 -11.66
C PHE A 87 5.53 -12.78 -11.43
N ASN A 88 5.28 -14.09 -11.31
CA ASN A 88 6.31 -15.09 -11.09
C ASN A 88 7.19 -15.30 -12.34
N GLU A 89 6.59 -15.42 -13.52
CA GLU A 89 7.29 -15.61 -14.80
C GLU A 89 8.17 -14.41 -15.14
N ARG A 90 7.69 -13.19 -14.84
CA ARG A 90 8.41 -11.93 -15.10
C ARG A 90 9.22 -11.43 -13.91
N PHE A 91 9.38 -12.23 -12.87
CA PHE A 91 9.99 -11.79 -11.61
C PHE A 91 11.33 -11.06 -11.80
N HIS A 92 12.17 -11.52 -12.73
CA HIS A 92 13.48 -10.92 -12.99
C HIS A 92 13.41 -9.60 -13.77
N SER A 93 12.35 -9.33 -14.52
CA SER A 93 12.18 -8.09 -15.30
C SER A 93 11.35 -7.01 -14.59
N ILE A 94 10.65 -7.36 -13.51
CA ILE A 94 9.93 -6.39 -12.67
C ILE A 94 10.95 -5.45 -11.97
N PRO A 95 10.65 -4.16 -11.77
CA PRO A 95 11.48 -3.27 -10.92
C PRO A 95 11.59 -3.78 -9.48
N SER A 96 12.74 -3.62 -8.84
CA SER A 96 12.98 -4.19 -7.49
C SER A 96 11.99 -3.65 -6.45
N GLU A 97 11.65 -2.38 -6.51
CA GLU A 97 10.68 -1.69 -5.65
C GLU A 97 9.22 -2.14 -5.85
N GLU A 98 8.96 -3.00 -6.84
CA GLU A 98 7.66 -3.62 -7.10
C GLU A 98 7.62 -5.11 -6.69
N LYS A 99 8.74 -5.70 -6.29
CA LYS A 99 8.85 -7.09 -5.84
C LYS A 99 8.73 -7.16 -4.33
N PHE A 100 7.51 -7.05 -3.81
CA PHE A 100 7.30 -7.03 -2.37
C PHE A 100 6.11 -7.87 -1.91
N ILE A 101 6.08 -8.17 -0.62
CA ILE A 101 4.90 -8.62 0.09
C ILE A 101 4.59 -7.62 1.21
N LEU A 102 3.32 -7.25 1.36
CA LEU A 102 2.84 -6.39 2.45
C LEU A 102 1.74 -7.14 3.20
N VAL A 103 1.79 -7.13 4.53
CA VAL A 103 0.80 -7.79 5.39
C VAL A 103 0.13 -6.75 6.28
N ASN A 104 -1.15 -6.49 6.03
CA ASN A 104 -1.88 -5.40 6.70
C ASN A 104 -1.95 -5.60 8.22
N HIS A 105 -2.27 -6.82 8.66
CA HIS A 105 -2.39 -7.17 10.08
C HIS A 105 -1.10 -6.89 10.87
N LEU A 106 0.06 -7.23 10.29
CA LEU A 106 1.36 -6.98 10.90
C LEU A 106 1.81 -5.52 10.81
N GLY A 107 1.28 -4.75 9.85
CA GLY A 107 1.80 -3.41 9.58
C GLY A 107 3.19 -3.41 8.96
N GLU A 108 3.58 -4.51 8.30
CA GLU A 108 4.93 -4.73 7.75
C GLU A 108 4.91 -5.24 6.31
N GLY A 109 6.05 -5.08 5.64
CA GLY A 109 6.33 -5.69 4.36
C GLY A 109 7.81 -6.00 4.16
N ARG A 110 8.11 -6.79 3.13
CA ARG A 110 9.46 -7.15 2.73
C ARG A 110 9.59 -7.18 1.22
N LEU A 111 10.80 -6.94 0.72
CA LEU A 111 11.14 -7.27 -0.66
C LEU A 111 11.19 -8.79 -0.84
N LEU A 112 10.90 -9.26 -2.06
CA LEU A 112 11.04 -10.67 -2.43
C LEU A 112 12.45 -10.92 -2.95
N SER A 113 13.09 -11.97 -2.44
CA SER A 113 14.44 -12.38 -2.86
C SER A 113 14.43 -13.33 -4.06
N ALA A 114 13.30 -13.98 -4.33
CA ALA A 114 13.13 -14.92 -5.44
C ALA A 114 11.65 -15.03 -5.85
N PRO A 115 11.35 -15.67 -7.00
CA PRO A 115 9.98 -16.01 -7.39
C PRO A 115 9.25 -16.79 -6.29
N ILE A 116 7.95 -16.55 -6.15
CA ILE A 116 7.09 -17.22 -5.15
C ILE A 116 6.81 -18.67 -5.57
N LYS A 117 6.48 -19.52 -4.59
CA LYS A 117 5.95 -20.87 -4.84
C LYS A 117 4.45 -20.86 -4.54
N LEU A 118 3.66 -21.33 -5.50
CA LEU A 118 2.20 -21.40 -5.39
C LEU A 118 1.74 -22.86 -5.30
N ASN A 119 1.07 -23.20 -4.21
CA ASN A 119 0.44 -24.49 -4.00
C ASN A 119 -1.09 -24.32 -4.07
N LYS A 120 -1.74 -25.06 -4.97
CA LYS A 120 -3.20 -25.12 -5.01
C LYS A 120 -3.70 -26.13 -3.99
N LEU A 121 -4.54 -25.67 -3.07
CA LEU A 121 -5.29 -26.51 -2.13
C LEU A 121 -6.74 -26.65 -2.64
N PRO A 122 -7.57 -27.54 -2.06
CA PRO A 122 -8.94 -27.77 -2.54
C PRO A 122 -9.79 -26.50 -2.65
N ASP A 123 -9.76 -25.64 -1.60
CA ASP A 123 -10.60 -24.44 -1.50
C ASP A 123 -9.78 -23.15 -1.32
N SER A 124 -8.47 -23.21 -1.50
CA SER A 124 -7.59 -22.07 -1.24
C SER A 124 -6.25 -22.20 -1.97
N TYR A 125 -5.43 -21.18 -1.86
CA TYR A 125 -4.04 -21.19 -2.28
C TYR A 125 -3.15 -21.01 -1.06
N GLU A 126 -2.01 -21.69 -1.09
CA GLU A 126 -0.89 -21.43 -0.21
C GLU A 126 0.25 -20.86 -1.05
N VAL A 127 0.83 -19.75 -0.58
CA VAL A 127 1.96 -19.11 -1.24
C VAL A 127 3.12 -19.02 -0.28
N ILE A 128 4.24 -19.58 -0.70
CA ILE A 128 5.52 -19.47 0.00
C ILE A 128 6.31 -18.36 -0.69
N VAL A 129 6.68 -17.36 0.08
CA VAL A 129 7.26 -16.09 -0.37
C VAL A 129 8.68 -15.97 0.18
N PRO A 130 9.71 -16.14 -0.66
CA PRO A 130 11.08 -15.84 -0.28
C PRO A 130 11.24 -14.34 -0.07
N VAL A 131 11.65 -13.91 1.13
CA VAL A 131 11.78 -12.50 1.50
C VAL A 131 13.23 -12.11 1.75
N GLU A 132 13.56 -10.85 1.49
CA GLU A 132 14.81 -10.22 1.93
C GLU A 132 14.74 -9.84 3.42
N MET A 133 15.90 -9.52 4.00
CA MET A 133 15.97 -8.92 5.33
C MET A 133 15.24 -7.56 5.36
N ASP A 134 14.76 -7.17 6.54
CA ASP A 134 14.14 -5.85 6.71
C ASP A 134 15.12 -4.74 6.32
N THR A 135 14.60 -3.70 5.68
CA THR A 135 15.39 -2.49 5.44
C THR A 135 15.48 -1.71 6.75
N PRO A 136 16.65 -1.27 7.21
CA PRO A 136 16.74 -0.46 8.43
C PRO A 136 16.00 0.87 8.32
N ARG A 137 15.45 1.34 9.43
CA ARG A 137 14.91 2.71 9.58
C ARG A 137 15.95 3.60 10.23
N ILE A 138 15.97 4.87 9.85
CA ILE A 138 16.81 5.87 10.54
C ILE A 138 16.10 6.38 11.78
N ASN A 139 16.87 6.84 12.77
CA ASN A 139 16.31 7.59 13.90
C ASN A 139 15.56 8.83 13.37
N CYS A 140 14.40 9.13 13.92
CA CYS A 140 13.57 10.24 13.48
C CYS A 140 14.26 11.62 13.61
N ASN A 141 15.18 11.77 14.56
CA ASN A 141 15.97 13.00 14.71
C ASN A 141 17.03 13.16 13.60
N SER A 142 17.28 12.11 12.82
CA SER A 142 18.19 12.11 11.67
C SER A 142 17.47 12.30 10.34
N LEU A 143 16.17 12.60 10.34
CA LEU A 143 15.48 12.97 9.12
C LEU A 143 16.15 14.20 8.48
N PRO A 144 16.44 14.16 7.16
CA PRO A 144 17.16 15.22 6.49
C PRO A 144 16.36 16.53 6.49
N MET A 145 17.08 17.63 6.36
CA MET A 145 16.48 18.94 6.17
C MET A 145 15.78 19.03 4.80
N ASP A 146 14.63 19.69 4.78
CA ASP A 146 13.82 19.98 3.60
C ASP A 146 13.29 21.43 3.68
N LEU A 147 12.82 21.97 2.57
CA LEU A 147 12.10 23.25 2.58
C LEU A 147 10.76 23.07 3.27
N ASP A 148 10.40 23.95 4.20
CA ASP A 148 9.11 23.86 4.88
C ASP A 148 8.01 24.38 3.97
N ILE A 149 7.24 23.45 3.40
CA ILE A 149 6.02 23.73 2.63
C ILE A 149 4.77 23.26 3.38
N PHE A 150 4.93 22.44 4.42
CA PHE A 150 3.81 21.84 5.14
C PHE A 150 3.16 22.83 6.11
N THR A 151 3.92 23.77 6.67
CA THR A 151 3.39 24.74 7.64
C THR A 151 2.42 25.72 7.01
N THR A 152 2.65 26.15 5.76
CA THR A 152 1.84 27.19 5.09
C THR A 152 1.23 26.75 3.76
N ASP A 153 1.40 25.49 3.37
CA ASP A 153 1.06 24.95 2.03
C ASP A 153 1.82 25.61 0.86
N ASP A 154 2.83 26.45 1.13
CA ASP A 154 3.69 27.10 0.13
C ASP A 154 5.08 27.43 0.73
N LEU A 155 6.02 27.87 -0.10
CA LEU A 155 7.29 28.43 0.32
C LEU A 155 7.06 29.74 1.06
N PHE A 156 7.70 29.88 2.22
CA PHE A 156 7.62 31.09 3.02
C PHE A 156 8.97 31.48 3.62
N ILE A 157 9.06 32.74 4.02
CA ILE A 157 10.21 33.28 4.75
C ILE A 157 9.93 33.19 6.24
N ASN A 158 10.89 32.66 7.01
CA ASN A 158 10.78 32.55 8.45
C ASN A 158 10.99 33.92 9.15
N SER A 159 10.83 33.95 10.47
CA SER A 159 10.99 35.19 11.26
C SER A 159 12.40 35.79 11.21
N SER A 160 13.42 35.02 10.81
CA SER A 160 14.81 35.47 10.66
C SER A 160 15.10 36.06 9.28
N GLY A 161 14.18 35.97 8.32
CA GLY A 161 14.37 36.45 6.95
C GLY A 161 14.91 35.41 5.96
N ASP A 162 15.07 34.16 6.38
CA ASP A 162 15.53 33.05 5.53
C ASP A 162 14.37 32.22 4.98
N ILE A 163 14.59 31.47 3.89
CA ILE A 163 13.61 30.47 3.42
C ILE A 163 13.40 29.45 4.53
N ALA A 164 12.14 29.21 4.89
CA ALA A 164 11.79 28.29 5.96
C ALA A 164 12.22 26.85 5.61
N THR A 165 12.83 26.18 6.58
CA THR A 165 13.29 24.79 6.46
C THR A 165 12.80 23.98 7.65
N ILE A 166 12.56 22.70 7.44
CA ILE A 166 12.15 21.74 8.46
C ILE A 166 13.11 20.56 8.47
N SER A 167 13.43 19.99 9.64
CA SER A 167 14.37 18.87 9.74
C SER A 167 14.11 18.03 10.99
N GLY A 168 14.78 16.88 11.12
CA GLY A 168 14.60 16.00 12.26
C GLY A 168 13.16 15.52 12.39
N PHE A 169 12.71 15.27 13.63
CA PHE A 169 11.40 14.68 13.86
C PHE A 169 10.25 15.56 13.35
N ASP A 170 10.40 16.89 13.39
CA ASP A 170 9.39 17.83 12.92
C ASP A 170 9.15 17.73 11.41
N ALA A 171 10.09 17.18 10.63
CA ALA A 171 9.92 16.96 9.20
C ALA A 171 9.02 15.74 8.87
N LEU A 172 8.71 14.86 9.84
CA LEU A 172 7.94 13.64 9.60
C LEU A 172 6.55 13.90 9.00
N PRO A 173 5.72 14.84 9.51
CA PRO A 173 4.43 15.16 8.90
C PRO A 173 4.54 15.57 7.42
N GLN A 174 5.51 16.44 7.10
CA GLN A 174 5.77 16.84 5.71
C GLN A 174 6.21 15.66 4.86
N LYS A 175 7.05 14.77 5.39
CA LYS A 175 7.51 13.57 4.69
C LYS A 175 6.35 12.63 4.33
N ILE A 176 5.43 12.41 5.27
CA ILE A 176 4.20 11.62 5.06
C ILE A 176 3.33 12.31 4.01
N TYR A 177 3.10 13.61 4.16
CA TYR A 177 2.33 14.41 3.23
C TYR A 177 2.89 14.31 1.81
N ASN A 178 4.18 14.59 1.60
CA ASN A 178 4.83 14.56 0.29
C ASN A 178 4.80 13.15 -0.32
N SER A 179 5.12 12.11 0.46
CA SER A 179 5.16 10.73 -0.03
C SER A 179 3.80 10.22 -0.48
N LEU A 180 2.73 10.58 0.23
CA LEU A 180 1.37 10.17 -0.12
C LEU A 180 0.72 11.08 -1.17
N SER A 181 1.03 12.38 -1.16
CA SER A 181 0.47 13.37 -2.09
C SER A 181 1.08 13.31 -3.49
N THR A 182 2.31 12.79 -3.61
CA THR A 182 2.95 12.55 -4.91
C THR A 182 2.27 11.35 -5.58
N ILE A 183 1.66 11.53 -6.74
CA ILE A 183 0.99 10.43 -7.43
C ILE A 183 2.04 9.55 -8.09
N ARG A 184 1.89 8.23 -7.94
CA ARG A 184 2.80 7.29 -8.60
C ARG A 184 2.78 7.48 -10.12
N GLY A 185 3.96 7.66 -10.72
CA GLY A 185 4.12 7.92 -12.15
C GLY A 185 4.14 9.40 -12.54
N GLU A 186 3.91 10.32 -11.60
CA GLU A 186 3.92 11.77 -11.85
C GLU A 186 5.34 12.31 -12.10
N ILE A 187 6.34 11.72 -11.47
CA ILE A 187 7.74 12.15 -11.61
C ILE A 187 8.39 11.36 -12.75
N TYR A 188 8.62 12.03 -13.89
CA TYR A 188 9.16 11.40 -15.10
C TYR A 188 10.45 10.60 -14.87
N CYS A 189 11.41 11.14 -14.10
CA CYS A 189 12.68 10.47 -13.81
C CYS A 189 12.57 9.38 -12.73
N HIS A 190 11.43 9.29 -12.04
CA HIS A 190 11.19 8.39 -10.92
C HIS A 190 9.75 7.81 -10.99
N PRO A 191 9.42 7.04 -12.05
CA PRO A 191 8.04 6.68 -12.36
C PRO A 191 7.39 5.73 -11.34
N THR A 192 8.20 5.05 -10.52
CA THR A 192 7.72 4.12 -9.49
C THR A 192 7.57 4.79 -8.11
N LEU A 193 8.08 6.02 -7.95
CA LEU A 193 7.98 6.83 -6.74
C LEU A 193 6.58 7.45 -6.61
N GLY A 194 6.16 7.76 -5.38
CA GLY A 194 4.84 8.29 -5.07
C GLY A 194 3.88 7.21 -4.60
N SER A 195 2.60 7.55 -4.48
CA SER A 195 1.58 6.70 -3.90
C SER A 195 0.42 6.37 -4.85
N ARG A 196 -0.30 5.32 -4.52
CA ARG A 196 -1.58 4.93 -5.16
C ARG A 196 -2.81 5.41 -4.40
N ILE A 197 -2.64 6.38 -3.49
CA ILE A 197 -3.74 6.84 -2.64
C ILE A 197 -4.93 7.36 -3.45
N ARG A 198 -4.67 8.02 -4.59
CA ARG A 198 -5.69 8.46 -5.54
C ARG A 198 -6.55 7.31 -6.05
N GLN A 199 -5.90 6.24 -6.49
CA GLN A 199 -6.58 5.05 -7.00
C GLN A 199 -7.42 4.41 -5.89
N PHE A 200 -6.84 4.18 -4.71
CA PHE A 200 -7.57 3.58 -3.59
C PHE A 200 -8.74 4.43 -3.12
N PHE A 201 -8.56 5.75 -3.08
CA PHE A 201 -9.64 6.65 -2.72
C PHE A 201 -10.76 6.59 -3.76
N HIS A 202 -10.45 6.62 -5.05
CA HIS A 202 -11.50 6.50 -6.07
C HIS A 202 -12.22 5.15 -6.03
N ASP A 203 -11.48 4.05 -5.95
CA ASP A 203 -12.03 2.70 -6.08
C ASP A 203 -12.79 2.25 -4.83
N ALA A 204 -12.45 2.79 -3.66
CA ALA A 204 -12.92 2.30 -2.36
C ALA A 204 -13.61 3.37 -1.50
N ASP A 205 -13.84 4.60 -1.98
CA ASP A 205 -14.63 5.60 -1.26
C ASP A 205 -16.01 5.05 -0.86
N GLY A 206 -16.43 5.33 0.37
CA GLY A 206 -17.68 4.79 0.93
C GLY A 206 -17.67 3.29 1.26
N THR A 207 -16.57 2.57 1.02
CA THR A 207 -16.42 1.16 1.42
C THR A 207 -15.63 1.04 2.74
N MET A 208 -15.74 -0.10 3.42
CA MET A 208 -14.92 -0.39 4.61
C MET A 208 -13.47 -0.77 4.28
N TRP A 209 -13.10 -0.84 2.99
CA TRP A 209 -11.78 -1.28 2.54
C TRP A 209 -10.78 -0.13 2.44
N LEU A 210 -11.26 1.11 2.36
CA LEU A 210 -10.41 2.28 2.13
C LEU A 210 -9.28 2.38 3.16
N ASP A 211 -9.59 2.28 4.45
CA ASP A 211 -8.61 2.29 5.54
C ASP A 211 -7.54 1.20 5.37
N LYS A 212 -7.98 0.00 4.96
CA LYS A 212 -7.09 -1.16 4.77
C LYS A 212 -6.18 -0.96 3.56
N LEU A 213 -6.69 -0.44 2.45
CA LEU A 213 -5.91 -0.18 1.24
C LEU A 213 -4.91 0.96 1.46
N VAL A 214 -5.33 2.04 2.11
CA VAL A 214 -4.41 3.14 2.48
C VAL A 214 -3.37 2.63 3.48
N LYS A 215 -3.73 1.76 4.42
CA LYS A 215 -2.75 1.12 5.31
C LYS A 215 -1.72 0.30 4.55
N LEU A 216 -2.10 -0.51 3.56
CA LEU A 216 -1.14 -1.21 2.71
C LEU A 216 -0.18 -0.23 2.02
N GLU A 217 -0.69 0.90 1.53
CA GLU A 217 0.17 1.90 0.88
C GLU A 217 1.18 2.54 1.84
N VAL A 218 0.73 2.88 3.05
CA VAL A 218 1.62 3.41 4.09
C VAL A 218 2.65 2.37 4.51
N ILE A 219 2.28 1.08 4.60
CA ILE A 219 3.24 -0.02 4.84
C ILE A 219 4.26 -0.09 3.70
N ARG A 220 3.83 0.01 2.43
CA ARG A 220 4.74 0.00 1.27
C ARG A 220 5.76 1.12 1.37
N LEU A 221 5.31 2.34 1.61
CA LEU A 221 6.18 3.53 1.73
C LEU A 221 7.06 3.48 2.98
N SER A 222 6.66 2.73 4.00
CA SER A 222 7.46 2.52 5.21
C SER A 222 8.53 1.46 5.00
N CYS A 223 8.21 0.34 4.35
CA CYS A 223 9.04 -0.87 4.35
C CYS A 223 9.81 -1.12 3.05
N ILE A 224 9.29 -0.67 1.92
CA ILE A 224 9.85 -1.01 0.61
C ILE A 224 10.81 0.09 0.17
N PRO A 225 12.11 -0.21 0.08
CA PRO A 225 13.10 0.79 -0.26
C PRO A 225 13.02 1.15 -1.73
N TYR A 226 13.20 2.44 -1.98
CA TYR A 226 13.39 3.03 -3.29
C TYR A 226 14.88 3.25 -3.53
N PHE A 227 15.34 3.01 -4.76
CA PHE A 227 16.69 3.36 -5.17
C PHE A 227 16.65 4.68 -5.95
N ASP A 228 17.24 5.70 -5.36
CA ASP A 228 17.38 6.99 -6.02
C ASP A 228 18.62 6.98 -6.91
N SER A 229 18.38 7.04 -8.23
CA SER A 229 19.43 7.01 -9.24
C SER A 229 20.31 8.26 -9.24
N ILE A 230 19.84 9.38 -8.69
CA ILE A 230 20.56 10.67 -8.62
C ILE A 230 21.50 10.63 -7.41
N THR A 231 20.97 10.36 -6.22
CA THR A 231 21.76 10.33 -4.99
C THR A 231 22.52 9.02 -4.77
N LYS A 232 22.23 7.99 -5.59
CA LYS A 232 22.76 6.62 -5.48
C LYS A 232 22.48 5.95 -4.13
N ASN A 233 21.45 6.42 -3.43
CA ASN A 233 21.08 5.92 -2.12
C ASN A 233 19.81 5.06 -2.18
N LYS A 234 19.77 4.04 -1.33
CA LYS A 234 18.61 3.18 -1.11
C LYS A 234 17.98 3.57 0.22
N TYR A 235 16.71 3.97 0.22
CA TYR A 235 15.99 4.38 1.43
C TYR A 235 14.50 4.07 1.33
N THR A 236 13.80 3.91 2.45
CA THR A 236 12.33 3.83 2.42
C THR A 236 11.72 5.22 2.37
N PRO A 237 10.68 5.47 1.56
CA PRO A 237 10.06 6.80 1.43
C PRO A 237 9.70 7.47 2.76
N LEU A 238 9.27 6.71 3.77
CA LEU A 238 8.94 7.24 5.11
C LEU A 238 10.07 7.13 6.14
N HIS A 239 11.27 6.70 5.74
CA HIS A 239 12.54 6.73 6.48
C HIS A 239 12.57 6.14 7.90
N CYS A 240 11.91 6.79 8.86
CA CYS A 240 11.92 6.44 10.28
C CYS A 240 10.68 5.64 10.73
N VAL A 241 9.69 5.43 9.85
CA VAL A 241 8.48 4.64 10.19
C VAL A 241 8.82 3.14 10.21
N LYS A 242 8.86 2.52 11.39
CA LYS A 242 9.13 1.09 11.55
C LYS A 242 7.95 0.23 11.17
N ASN A 243 6.79 0.57 11.72
CA ASN A 243 5.62 -0.28 11.67
C ASN A 243 4.35 0.57 11.63
N VAL A 244 3.38 0.14 10.84
CA VAL A 244 2.10 0.84 10.66
C VAL A 244 1.05 0.18 11.53
N LYS A 245 0.70 0.79 12.66
CA LYS A 245 -0.25 0.20 13.62
C LYS A 245 -1.68 0.36 13.11
N ASN A 246 -2.08 1.59 12.82
CA ASN A 246 -3.43 1.91 12.39
C ASN A 246 -3.46 3.08 11.41
N ILE A 247 -4.45 3.05 10.52
CA ILE A 247 -4.79 4.13 9.59
C ILE A 247 -6.30 4.28 9.63
N ARG A 248 -6.79 5.51 9.80
CA ARG A 248 -8.20 5.84 9.67
C ARG A 248 -8.37 6.97 8.67
N VAL A 249 -9.02 6.69 7.55
CA VAL A 249 -9.35 7.71 6.55
C VAL A 249 -10.64 8.40 6.99
N ILE A 250 -10.73 9.72 6.79
CA ILE A 250 -11.91 10.51 7.19
C ILE A 250 -12.51 11.18 5.94
N PRO A 251 -13.21 10.42 5.06
CA PRO A 251 -13.74 10.96 3.80
C PRO A 251 -14.74 12.10 3.98
N THR A 252 -15.46 12.12 5.10
CA THR A 252 -16.45 13.17 5.43
C THR A 252 -15.84 14.56 5.58
N LYS A 253 -14.52 14.64 5.78
CA LYS A 253 -13.76 15.90 5.85
C LYS A 253 -13.00 16.21 4.55
N TYR A 254 -13.22 15.45 3.47
CA TYR A 254 -12.58 15.70 2.18
C TYR A 254 -12.96 17.08 1.66
N LYS A 255 -11.96 17.94 1.42
CA LYS A 255 -12.16 19.30 0.95
C LYS A 255 -10.90 19.77 0.22
N ASP A 256 -11.07 20.60 -0.81
CA ASP A 256 -9.96 21.23 -1.54
C ASP A 256 -8.93 20.21 -2.06
N ARG A 257 -9.43 19.05 -2.52
CA ARG A 257 -8.64 17.87 -2.95
C ARG A 257 -7.75 17.23 -1.89
N LYS A 258 -7.96 17.58 -0.61
CA LYS A 258 -7.23 17.00 0.52
C LYS A 258 -8.09 15.99 1.27
N LEU A 259 -7.54 14.79 1.48
CA LEU A 259 -8.13 13.67 2.20
C LEU A 259 -7.49 13.57 3.60
N PRO A 260 -8.24 13.87 4.68
CA PRO A 260 -7.73 13.73 6.04
C PRO A 260 -7.60 12.27 6.46
N ILE A 261 -6.44 11.93 7.01
CA ILE A 261 -6.08 10.57 7.43
C ILE A 261 -5.43 10.67 8.80
N GLU A 262 -5.93 9.90 9.75
CA GLU A 262 -5.28 9.71 11.05
C GLU A 262 -4.31 8.53 10.98
N PHE A 263 -3.07 8.80 11.36
CA PHE A 263 -1.99 7.83 11.36
C PHE A 263 -1.69 7.41 12.80
N THR A 264 -1.53 6.11 13.04
CA THR A 264 -0.89 5.58 14.25
C THR A 264 0.30 4.73 13.82
N LEU A 265 1.50 5.24 14.05
CA LEU A 265 2.76 4.69 13.55
C LEU A 265 3.71 4.40 14.71
N ASP A 266 4.56 3.38 14.56
CA ASP A 266 5.73 3.20 15.42
C ASP A 266 6.96 3.79 14.72
N ILE A 267 7.57 4.78 15.36
CA ILE A 267 8.64 5.59 14.80
C ILE A 267 9.96 5.25 15.47
N GLU A 268 10.99 5.02 14.67
CA GLU A 268 12.34 4.75 15.18
C GLU A 268 12.91 5.98 15.89
N GLY A 269 13.29 5.81 17.16
CA GLY A 269 13.76 6.89 18.02
C GLY A 269 12.68 7.67 18.78
N PHE A 270 11.39 7.39 18.58
CA PHE A 270 10.29 8.07 19.27
C PHE A 270 9.27 7.12 19.90
N GLY A 271 8.96 5.99 19.24
CA GLY A 271 7.91 5.07 19.65
C GLY A 271 6.58 5.39 18.97
N ILE A 272 5.46 5.16 19.66
CA ILE A 272 4.12 5.34 19.08
C ILE A 272 3.82 6.82 18.87
N TRP A 273 3.52 7.17 17.63
CA TRP A 273 3.16 8.50 17.18
C TRP A 273 1.80 8.51 16.51
N THR A 274 0.98 9.51 16.82
CA THR A 274 -0.36 9.68 16.23
C THR A 274 -0.57 11.11 15.74
N LYS A 275 -1.06 11.28 14.51
CA LYS A 275 -1.40 12.59 13.95
C LYS A 275 -2.41 12.46 12.81
N GLU A 276 -3.29 13.45 12.67
CA GLU A 276 -4.12 13.64 11.47
C GLU A 276 -3.34 14.48 10.45
N ILE A 277 -3.22 14.00 9.21
CA ILE A 277 -2.61 14.73 8.09
C ILE A 277 -3.60 14.74 6.93
N SER A 278 -3.78 15.90 6.31
CA SER A 278 -4.61 16.07 5.11
C SER A 278 -3.74 15.91 3.87
N VAL A 279 -3.87 14.78 3.18
CA VAL A 279 -3.06 14.39 2.03
C VAL A 279 -3.74 14.80 0.73
N PHE A 280 -2.99 15.32 -0.25
CA PHE A 280 -3.55 15.60 -1.57
C PHE A 280 -3.93 14.29 -2.29
N SER A 281 -5.20 14.18 -2.70
CA SER A 281 -5.75 13.02 -3.40
C SER A 281 -6.90 13.51 -4.32
N PRO A 282 -6.59 13.93 -5.56
CA PRO A 282 -7.60 14.41 -6.49
C PRO A 282 -8.45 13.24 -7.01
N LYS A 283 -9.77 13.41 -7.11
CA LYS A 283 -10.62 12.40 -7.77
C LYS A 283 -10.37 12.38 -9.29
N TYR A 284 -10.83 11.37 -10.03
CA TYR A 284 -10.59 11.29 -11.48
C TYR A 284 -11.38 12.34 -12.28
N ASP A 285 -12.44 12.89 -11.70
CA ASP A 285 -13.35 13.84 -12.34
C ASP A 285 -13.06 15.32 -12.00
N GLU A 286 -11.91 15.60 -11.40
CA GLU A 286 -11.40 16.96 -11.07
C GLU A 286 -10.01 17.23 -11.65
#